data_AF-B1CA98-F1
#
_entry.id   AF-B1CA98-F1
#
_cell.length_a   1.000
_cell.length_b   1.000
_cell.length_c   1.000
_cell.angle_alpha   90.00
_cell.angle_beta   90.00
_cell.angle_gamma   90.00
#
_symmetry.space_group_name_H-M   'P 1'
#
loop_
_entity.id
_entity.type
_entity.pdbx_description
1 polymer ?
#
loop_
_entity_poly.entity_id
_entity_poly.type
_entity_poly.pdbx_seq_one_letter_code
_entity_poly.pdbx_strand_id
1 'polypeptide(L)'
;MVYKKFINLYERQAGTMGNFNTELLLKHLTNLKNNPIKEEQTKAFYDNLKKKYFTKLDKIKNSSFSERELIAKEFFKELQKFKEDYKTFKENIYEHYNTNKIELVWYYNEILNILHPLSENRSTDKLYIEINNLYKDLFVKYYYNNLGNRIYEVSPISVYYITLNDTEWQIEIGKDIEFELAEDPDKYIEITREEAETFEEFFMQDLNIWYTSSIRQAVTYATFYYHGMKRKISGKPYISHALETLLITSSLTSEESVLITSVLHGLIKNTRTDIIEVKKYFGLDVAKRLLYLTQMEDNLNNDKECSEAKKNILYKLDNASIGIKIIILSNELSKLRETDRDFQIYKDSIWQHFSETDKKKHRWYHEEVLRRLYELRVSRAYEEYQKLIYIHLTNIFN
;
A
#
# COMPACT_ATOMS: atom_id res chain seq x y z
N MET A 1 -3.51 2.00 -15.09
CA MET A 1 -2.19 2.42 -15.62
C MET A 1 -1.08 2.37 -14.56
N VAL A 2 -1.42 2.29 -13.25
CA VAL A 2 -0.45 2.26 -12.13
C VAL A 2 0.02 0.83 -11.75
N TYR A 3 -0.86 -0.18 -11.85
CA TYR A 3 -0.51 -1.61 -11.71
C TYR A 3 0.64 -2.11 -12.62
N LYS A 4 0.98 -1.35 -13.67
CA LYS A 4 2.10 -1.69 -14.56
C LYS A 4 3.46 -1.53 -13.88
N LYS A 5 3.64 -0.73 -12.81
CA LYS A 5 4.98 -0.56 -12.20
C LYS A 5 5.39 -1.58 -11.13
N PHE A 6 4.45 -2.18 -10.40
CA PHE A 6 4.73 -3.37 -9.58
C PHE A 6 5.11 -4.59 -10.44
N ILE A 7 4.63 -4.58 -11.70
CA ILE A 7 5.03 -5.48 -12.78
C ILE A 7 6.34 -4.99 -13.44
N ASN A 8 6.63 -3.68 -13.54
CA ASN A 8 7.84 -3.15 -14.18
C ASN A 8 9.14 -3.19 -13.36
N LEU A 9 9.21 -3.83 -12.20
CA LEU A 9 10.50 -4.39 -11.76
C LEU A 9 11.05 -5.36 -12.84
N TYR A 10 10.15 -6.03 -13.57
CA TYR A 10 10.49 -7.01 -14.60
C TYR A 10 10.85 -6.41 -15.97
N GLU A 11 10.19 -5.33 -16.45
CA GLU A 11 10.64 -4.60 -17.66
C GLU A 11 12.08 -4.08 -17.50
N ARG A 12 12.52 -3.79 -16.27
CA ARG A 12 13.88 -3.31 -15.94
C ARG A 12 14.92 -4.43 -15.89
N GLN A 13 14.52 -5.67 -15.62
CA GLN A 13 15.37 -6.86 -15.85
C GLN A 13 15.36 -7.28 -17.34
N ALA A 14 14.27 -7.00 -18.06
CA ALA A 14 14.06 -7.40 -19.45
C ALA A 14 14.74 -6.48 -20.48
N GLY A 15 15.34 -5.36 -20.05
CA GLY A 15 16.11 -4.43 -20.91
C GLY A 15 17.26 -5.09 -21.70
N THR A 16 17.63 -6.32 -21.35
CA THR A 16 18.28 -7.25 -22.26
C THR A 16 17.76 -8.66 -21.95
N MET A 17 17.04 -9.29 -22.89
CA MET A 17 16.91 -10.75 -22.92
C MET A 17 18.32 -11.36 -22.83
N GLY A 18 18.74 -11.82 -21.65
CA GLY A 18 20.08 -12.37 -21.47
C GLY A 18 20.56 -12.56 -20.04
N ASN A 19 20.32 -11.64 -19.12
CA ASN A 19 20.86 -11.75 -17.76
C ASN A 19 19.94 -11.07 -16.74
N PHE A 20 19.20 -11.86 -15.95
CA PHE A 20 19.18 -11.58 -14.52
C PHE A 20 20.64 -11.36 -14.11
N ASN A 21 20.95 -10.23 -13.48
CA ASN A 21 22.34 -9.84 -13.28
C ASN A 21 22.95 -10.74 -12.20
N THR A 22 23.46 -11.90 -12.62
CA THR A 22 24.17 -12.87 -11.78
C THR A 22 25.26 -12.18 -10.99
N GLU A 23 25.89 -11.17 -11.56
CA GLU A 23 26.89 -10.33 -10.91
C GLU A 23 26.29 -9.53 -9.74
N LEU A 24 25.08 -8.99 -9.86
CA LEU A 24 24.39 -8.29 -8.75
C LEU A 24 24.01 -9.24 -7.62
N LEU A 25 23.50 -10.44 -7.95
CA LEU A 25 23.21 -11.47 -6.93
C LEU A 25 24.49 -11.96 -6.25
N LEU A 26 25.53 -12.24 -7.03
CA LEU A 26 26.86 -12.62 -6.53
C LEU A 26 27.39 -11.55 -5.58
N LYS A 27 27.40 -10.30 -6.01
CA LYS A 27 27.82 -9.16 -5.19
C LYS A 27 26.94 -8.99 -3.96
N HIS A 28 25.63 -9.19 -4.06
CA HIS A 28 24.72 -9.06 -2.93
C HIS A 28 25.03 -10.13 -1.87
N LEU A 29 25.05 -11.42 -2.24
CA LEU A 29 25.30 -12.53 -1.33
C LEU A 29 26.72 -12.52 -0.71
N THR A 30 27.71 -12.04 -1.46
CA THR A 30 29.09 -11.91 -0.95
C THR A 30 29.25 -10.72 -0.01
N ASN A 31 28.40 -9.69 -0.14
CA ASN A 31 28.46 -8.49 0.69
C ASN A 31 27.48 -8.50 1.88
N LEU A 32 26.69 -9.56 2.07
CA LEU A 32 25.82 -9.69 3.25
C LEU A 32 26.66 -9.72 4.54
N LYS A 33 26.13 -9.11 5.60
CA LYS A 33 26.80 -9.11 6.91
C LYS A 33 26.62 -10.45 7.62
N ASN A 34 25.42 -11.03 7.54
CA ASN A 34 25.16 -12.38 8.02
C ASN A 34 25.58 -13.43 6.99
N ASN A 35 26.39 -14.39 7.41
CA ASN A 35 26.81 -15.56 6.62
C ASN A 35 27.24 -15.21 5.17
N PRO A 36 28.21 -14.30 4.97
CA PRO A 36 28.68 -13.96 3.62
C PRO A 36 29.20 -15.19 2.90
N ILE A 37 28.75 -15.40 1.66
CA ILE A 37 29.21 -16.50 0.82
C ILE A 37 30.42 -16.02 0.01
N LYS A 38 31.53 -16.75 0.04
CA LYS A 38 32.72 -16.41 -0.76
C LYS A 38 32.37 -16.42 -2.24
N GLU A 39 32.96 -15.52 -3.02
CA GLU A 39 32.66 -15.34 -4.45
C GLU A 39 32.75 -16.67 -5.26
N GLU A 40 33.78 -17.48 -5.01
CA GLU A 40 33.94 -18.80 -5.63
C GLU A 40 32.80 -19.78 -5.26
N GLN A 41 32.34 -19.75 -4.02
CA GLN A 41 31.24 -20.60 -3.53
C GLN A 41 29.90 -20.14 -4.11
N THR A 42 29.67 -18.83 -4.21
CA THR A 42 28.46 -18.26 -4.79
C THR A 42 28.38 -18.54 -6.29
N LYS A 43 29.52 -18.49 -7.01
CA LYS A 43 29.61 -18.86 -8.43
C LYS A 43 29.31 -20.33 -8.65
N ALA A 44 29.91 -21.21 -7.84
CA ALA A 44 29.65 -22.66 -7.90
C ALA A 44 28.19 -23.00 -7.54
N PHE A 45 27.60 -22.33 -6.55
CA PHE A 45 26.18 -22.45 -6.21
C PHE A 45 25.30 -22.12 -7.41
N TYR A 46 25.59 -21.02 -8.10
CA TYR A 46 24.83 -20.61 -9.28
C TYR A 46 24.98 -21.55 -10.48
N ASP A 47 26.19 -22.01 -10.77
CA ASP A 47 26.42 -22.98 -11.84
C ASP A 47 25.65 -24.28 -11.58
N ASN A 48 25.55 -24.69 -10.31
CA ASN A 48 24.72 -25.82 -9.90
C ASN A 48 23.22 -25.55 -10.08
N LEU A 49 22.72 -24.36 -9.72
CA LEU A 49 21.33 -23.96 -9.94
C LEU A 49 20.97 -23.99 -11.43
N LYS A 50 21.80 -23.34 -12.26
CA LYS A 50 21.65 -23.36 -13.72
C LYS A 50 21.62 -24.81 -14.20
N LYS A 51 22.61 -25.63 -13.85
CA LYS A 51 22.64 -27.03 -14.28
C LYS A 51 21.40 -27.83 -13.86
N LYS A 52 20.87 -27.59 -12.65
CA LYS A 52 19.68 -28.28 -12.11
C LYS A 52 18.39 -27.88 -12.82
N TYR A 53 18.23 -26.59 -13.13
CA TYR A 53 16.95 -26.04 -13.62
C TYR A 53 16.94 -25.62 -15.09
N PHE A 54 18.11 -25.55 -15.76
CA PHE A 54 18.25 -25.05 -17.14
C PHE A 54 17.28 -25.74 -18.10
N THR A 55 17.24 -27.06 -18.12
CA THR A 55 16.35 -27.81 -19.03
C THR A 55 14.87 -27.48 -18.81
N LYS A 56 14.46 -27.26 -17.55
CA LYS A 56 13.07 -26.89 -17.23
C LYS A 56 12.78 -25.46 -17.68
N LEU A 57 13.64 -24.51 -17.30
CA LEU A 57 13.47 -23.09 -17.65
C LEU A 57 13.55 -22.86 -19.15
N ASP A 58 14.47 -23.51 -19.86
CA ASP A 58 14.61 -23.43 -21.31
C ASP A 58 13.37 -23.97 -22.03
N LYS A 59 12.80 -25.09 -21.54
CA LYS A 59 11.54 -25.62 -22.06
C LYS A 59 10.38 -24.63 -21.90
N ILE A 60 10.26 -23.97 -20.74
CA ILE A 60 9.22 -22.95 -20.51
C ILE A 60 9.47 -21.75 -21.45
N LYS A 61 10.73 -21.30 -21.55
CA LYS A 61 11.12 -20.16 -22.39
C LYS A 61 10.83 -20.41 -23.87
N ASN A 62 11.03 -21.61 -24.37
CA ASN A 62 10.80 -21.96 -25.77
C ASN A 62 9.35 -22.41 -26.06
N SER A 63 8.49 -22.47 -25.04
CA SER A 63 7.07 -22.82 -25.22
C SER A 63 6.25 -21.68 -25.84
N SER A 64 5.19 -22.05 -26.54
CA SER A 64 4.21 -21.14 -27.13
C SER A 64 3.45 -20.35 -26.07
N PHE A 65 2.79 -19.25 -26.47
CA PHE A 65 2.01 -18.42 -25.54
C PHE A 65 0.93 -19.22 -24.79
N SER A 66 0.19 -20.08 -25.49
CA SER A 66 -0.86 -20.92 -24.88
C SER A 66 -0.30 -21.97 -23.91
N GLU A 67 0.88 -22.51 -24.19
CA GLU A 67 1.56 -23.41 -23.26
C GLU A 67 2.06 -22.67 -22.02
N ARG A 68 2.59 -21.44 -22.17
CA ARG A 68 2.97 -20.59 -21.03
C ARG A 68 1.77 -20.26 -20.14
N GLU A 69 0.60 -20.04 -20.70
CA GLU A 69 -0.62 -19.86 -19.92
C GLU A 69 -0.96 -21.10 -19.09
N LEU A 70 -0.82 -22.31 -19.66
CA LEU A 70 -1.03 -23.56 -18.93
C LEU A 70 0.00 -23.73 -17.81
N ILE A 71 1.28 -23.48 -18.10
CA ILE A 71 2.38 -23.51 -17.13
C ILE A 71 2.14 -22.52 -16.00
N ALA A 72 1.66 -21.31 -16.31
CA ALA A 72 1.29 -20.32 -15.30
C ALA A 72 0.20 -20.83 -14.36
N LYS A 73 -0.83 -21.51 -14.89
CA LYS A 73 -1.90 -22.11 -14.07
C LYS A 73 -1.39 -23.23 -13.17
N GLU A 74 -0.46 -24.06 -13.66
CA GLU A 74 0.17 -25.11 -12.86
C GLU A 74 1.07 -24.52 -11.76
N PHE A 75 1.89 -23.54 -12.12
CA PHE A 75 2.74 -22.82 -11.17
C PHE A 75 1.92 -22.09 -10.10
N PHE A 76 0.77 -21.53 -10.46
CA PHE A 76 -0.14 -20.92 -9.48
C PHE A 76 -0.62 -21.93 -8.44
N LYS A 77 -1.02 -23.14 -8.88
CA LYS A 77 -1.43 -24.22 -7.97
C LYS A 77 -0.27 -24.69 -7.08
N GLU A 78 0.94 -24.72 -7.61
CA GLU A 78 2.15 -25.05 -6.85
C GLU A 78 2.40 -24.02 -5.73
N LEU A 79 2.32 -22.73 -6.04
CA LEU A 79 2.42 -21.66 -5.03
C LEU A 79 1.29 -21.73 -3.99
N GLN A 80 0.06 -22.02 -4.41
CA GLN A 80 -1.08 -22.18 -3.49
C GLN A 80 -0.87 -23.35 -2.54
N LYS A 81 -0.39 -24.49 -3.04
CA LYS A 81 -0.04 -25.64 -2.21
C LYS A 81 1.09 -25.29 -1.25
N PHE A 82 2.14 -24.64 -1.73
CA PHE A 82 3.26 -24.20 -0.89
C PHE A 82 2.78 -23.28 0.23
N LYS A 83 1.85 -22.36 -0.04
CA LYS A 83 1.24 -21.48 0.98
C LYS A 83 0.50 -22.26 2.06
N GLU A 84 -0.27 -23.29 1.69
CA GLU A 84 -0.96 -24.14 2.66
C GLU A 84 0.05 -24.96 3.49
N ASP A 85 1.05 -25.56 2.85
CA ASP A 85 2.10 -26.29 3.54
C ASP A 85 2.90 -25.38 4.50
N TYR A 86 3.14 -24.11 4.12
CA TYR A 86 3.86 -23.14 4.95
C TYR A 86 3.14 -22.84 6.26
N LYS A 87 1.81 -22.94 6.30
CA LYS A 87 1.04 -22.77 7.56
C LYS A 87 1.44 -23.83 8.60
N THR A 88 1.77 -25.04 8.15
CA THR A 88 2.16 -26.17 8.99
C THR A 88 3.66 -26.19 9.25
N PHE A 89 4.48 -26.10 8.20
CA PHE A 89 5.93 -26.34 8.30
C PHE A 89 6.75 -25.08 8.60
N LYS A 90 6.21 -23.87 8.36
CA LYS A 90 6.94 -22.59 8.50
C LYS A 90 8.28 -22.66 7.77
N GLU A 91 9.37 -22.15 8.35
CA GLU A 91 10.69 -22.16 7.70
C GLU A 91 11.26 -23.58 7.50
N ASN A 92 10.76 -24.61 8.18
CA ASN A 92 11.19 -26.00 7.93
C ASN A 92 10.63 -26.56 6.61
N ILE A 93 9.77 -25.81 5.90
CA ILE A 93 9.21 -26.23 4.61
C ILE A 93 10.27 -26.49 3.56
N TYR A 94 11.39 -25.77 3.57
CA TYR A 94 12.40 -25.91 2.53
C TYR A 94 13.06 -27.30 2.59
N GLU A 95 13.29 -27.82 3.80
CA GLU A 95 13.74 -29.20 4.01
C GLU A 95 12.69 -30.20 3.53
N HIS A 96 11.40 -29.95 3.81
CA HIS A 96 10.29 -30.79 3.33
C HIS A 96 10.24 -30.88 1.79
N TYR A 97 10.56 -29.79 1.11
CA TYR A 97 10.65 -29.70 -0.36
C TYR A 97 12.04 -30.09 -0.91
N ASN A 98 12.95 -30.57 -0.05
CA ASN A 98 14.33 -30.93 -0.40
C ASN A 98 15.05 -29.82 -1.21
N THR A 99 14.92 -28.59 -0.73
CA THR A 99 15.49 -27.38 -1.32
C THR A 99 15.99 -26.44 -0.22
N ASN A 100 16.63 -25.34 -0.61
CA ASN A 100 16.91 -24.23 0.28
C ASN A 100 16.14 -22.99 -0.17
N LYS A 101 15.95 -22.04 0.74
CA LYS A 101 15.16 -20.83 0.51
C LYS A 101 15.66 -20.00 -0.68
N ILE A 102 16.98 -19.78 -0.77
CA ILE A 102 17.59 -18.99 -1.85
C ILE A 102 17.35 -19.65 -3.21
N GLU A 103 17.58 -20.95 -3.30
CA GLU A 103 17.36 -21.74 -4.51
C GLU A 103 15.91 -21.71 -4.99
N LEU A 104 14.95 -21.92 -4.07
CA LEU A 104 13.54 -21.93 -4.42
C LEU A 104 13.07 -20.56 -4.90
N VAL A 105 13.42 -19.50 -4.15
CA VAL A 105 13.09 -18.12 -4.50
C VAL A 105 13.68 -17.74 -5.85
N TRP A 106 14.96 -18.10 -6.09
CA TRP A 106 15.59 -17.88 -7.39
C TRP A 106 14.84 -18.59 -8.52
N TYR A 107 14.54 -19.88 -8.37
CA TYR A 107 13.88 -20.66 -9.41
C TYR A 107 12.48 -20.13 -9.73
N TYR A 108 11.70 -19.78 -8.71
CA TYR A 108 10.36 -19.21 -8.88
C TYR A 108 10.40 -17.81 -9.49
N ASN A 109 11.40 -16.98 -9.15
CA ASN A 109 11.62 -15.70 -9.81
C ASN A 109 11.90 -15.88 -11.31
N GLU A 110 12.74 -16.85 -11.69
CA GLU A 110 13.03 -17.13 -13.10
C GLU A 110 11.78 -17.59 -13.88
N ILE A 111 10.89 -18.38 -13.26
CA ILE A 111 9.61 -18.72 -13.87
C ILE A 111 8.78 -17.45 -14.10
N LEU A 112 8.67 -16.56 -13.12
CA LEU A 112 7.94 -15.28 -13.25
C LEU A 112 8.53 -14.38 -14.33
N ASN A 113 9.85 -14.34 -14.48
CA ASN A 113 10.56 -13.63 -15.54
C ASN A 113 10.14 -14.15 -16.92
N ILE A 114 10.15 -15.47 -17.11
CA ILE A 114 9.80 -16.10 -18.39
C ILE A 114 8.30 -15.89 -18.71
N LEU A 115 7.45 -15.90 -17.69
CA LEU A 115 6.00 -15.71 -17.83
C LEU A 115 5.58 -14.23 -17.91
N HIS A 116 6.48 -13.26 -17.71
CA HIS A 116 6.18 -11.83 -17.73
C HIS A 116 5.34 -11.35 -18.93
N PRO A 117 5.55 -11.83 -20.17
CA PRO A 117 4.72 -11.41 -21.32
C PRO A 117 3.22 -11.70 -21.16
N LEU A 118 2.82 -12.60 -20.24
CA LEU A 118 1.40 -12.83 -19.91
C LEU A 118 0.76 -11.61 -19.23
N SER A 119 1.54 -10.76 -18.57
CA SER A 119 1.07 -9.54 -17.90
C SER A 119 0.58 -8.46 -18.87
N GLU A 120 1.06 -8.49 -20.12
CA GLU A 120 0.76 -7.48 -21.14
C GLU A 120 -0.51 -7.81 -21.94
N ASN A 121 -0.99 -9.06 -21.85
CA ASN A 121 -2.16 -9.53 -22.57
C ASN A 121 -3.41 -9.50 -21.68
N ARG A 122 -4.48 -8.83 -22.15
CA ARG A 122 -5.75 -8.66 -21.44
C ARG A 122 -6.45 -9.95 -21.01
N SER A 123 -6.17 -11.09 -21.65
CA SER A 123 -6.78 -12.38 -21.24
C SER A 123 -6.02 -13.08 -20.12
N THR A 124 -4.74 -12.75 -19.92
CA THR A 124 -3.84 -13.44 -18.99
C THR A 124 -3.24 -12.52 -17.92
N ASP A 125 -3.44 -11.21 -18.02
CA ASP A 125 -2.90 -10.20 -17.11
C ASP A 125 -3.30 -10.46 -15.66
N LYS A 126 -4.58 -10.74 -15.41
CA LYS A 126 -5.11 -11.07 -14.08
C LYS A 126 -4.46 -12.31 -13.49
N LEU A 127 -4.29 -13.37 -14.28
CA LEU A 127 -3.64 -14.60 -13.84
C LEU A 127 -2.19 -14.32 -13.43
N TYR A 128 -1.43 -13.60 -14.26
CA TYR A 128 -0.05 -13.26 -13.93
C TYR A 128 0.03 -12.41 -12.64
N ILE A 129 -0.85 -11.42 -12.49
CA ILE A 129 -0.93 -10.57 -11.30
C ILE A 129 -1.19 -11.42 -10.04
N GLU A 130 -2.14 -12.35 -10.08
CA GLU A 130 -2.44 -13.24 -8.95
C GLU A 130 -1.24 -14.11 -8.56
N ILE A 131 -0.53 -14.67 -9.55
CA ILE A 131 0.69 -15.47 -9.32
C ILE A 131 1.79 -14.61 -8.69
N ASN A 132 2.07 -13.44 -9.27
CA ASN A 132 3.11 -12.55 -8.79
C ASN A 132 2.82 -12.04 -7.37
N ASN A 133 1.56 -11.70 -7.07
CA ASN A 133 1.13 -11.30 -5.74
C ASN A 133 1.31 -12.44 -4.73
N LEU A 134 0.92 -13.66 -5.09
CA LEU A 134 1.11 -14.83 -4.22
C LEU A 134 2.58 -15.14 -3.98
N TYR A 135 3.43 -15.02 -5.00
CA TYR A 135 4.88 -15.14 -4.85
C TYR A 135 5.43 -14.08 -3.89
N LYS A 136 5.06 -12.81 -4.08
CA LYS A 136 5.50 -11.72 -3.20
C LYS A 136 5.03 -11.93 -1.75
N ASP A 137 3.77 -12.32 -1.55
CA ASP A 137 3.23 -12.63 -0.21
C ASP A 137 3.97 -13.78 0.49
N LEU A 138 4.62 -14.69 -0.25
CA LEU A 138 5.34 -15.84 0.30
C LEU A 138 6.82 -15.55 0.55
N PHE A 139 7.46 -14.78 -0.33
CA PHE A 139 8.93 -14.74 -0.41
C PHE A 139 9.53 -13.33 -0.28
N VAL A 140 8.69 -12.30 -0.22
CA VAL A 140 9.11 -10.92 -0.18
C VAL A 140 8.57 -10.25 1.07
N LYS A 141 9.46 -9.57 1.79
CA LYS A 141 9.10 -8.71 2.92
C LYS A 141 9.24 -7.25 2.51
N TYR A 142 8.40 -6.40 3.07
CA TYR A 142 8.46 -4.96 2.84
C TYR A 142 8.78 -4.24 4.13
N TYR A 143 9.66 -3.25 4.04
CA TYR A 143 10.07 -2.46 5.19
C TYR A 143 10.01 -0.97 4.87
N TYR A 144 9.48 -0.19 5.79
CA TYR A 144 9.57 1.26 5.73
C TYR A 144 10.67 1.76 6.66
N ASN A 145 11.56 2.60 6.15
CA ASN A 145 12.59 3.30 6.92
C ASN A 145 12.34 4.81 6.92
N ASN A 146 12.22 5.37 8.12
CA ASN A 146 11.90 6.78 8.35
C ASN A 146 13.06 7.74 8.05
N LEU A 147 14.31 7.36 8.35
CA LEU A 147 15.49 8.21 8.21
C LEU A 147 15.79 8.55 6.74
N GLY A 148 15.37 7.69 5.81
CA GLY A 148 15.47 7.93 4.36
C GLY A 148 14.13 8.10 3.63
N ASN A 149 12.99 7.92 4.31
CA ASN A 149 11.67 7.72 3.70
C ASN A 149 11.73 6.72 2.55
N ARG A 150 12.32 5.57 2.87
CA ARG A 150 12.55 4.49 1.94
C ARG A 150 11.57 3.37 2.20
N ILE A 151 11.03 2.83 1.12
CA ILE A 151 10.37 1.53 1.16
C ILE A 151 11.34 0.54 0.58
N TYR A 152 11.59 -0.52 1.31
CA TYR A 152 12.41 -1.63 0.89
C TYR A 152 11.52 -2.79 0.48
N GLU A 153 11.88 -3.42 -0.63
CA GLU A 153 11.41 -4.75 -1.05
C GLU A 153 12.57 -5.71 -0.82
N VAL A 154 12.41 -6.64 0.12
CA VAL A 154 13.47 -7.56 0.57
C VAL A 154 13.09 -8.98 0.22
N SER A 155 13.96 -9.66 -0.52
CA SER A 155 13.90 -11.09 -0.75
C SER A 155 15.25 -11.75 -0.40
N PRO A 156 15.31 -13.08 -0.26
CA PRO A 156 16.57 -13.79 -0.05
C PRO A 156 17.66 -13.56 -1.12
N ILE A 157 17.30 -13.02 -2.28
CA ILE A 157 18.21 -12.82 -3.43
C ILE A 157 18.45 -11.34 -3.75
N SER A 158 17.71 -10.41 -3.15
CA SER A 158 17.81 -9.00 -3.49
C SER A 158 17.15 -8.09 -2.47
N VAL A 159 17.72 -6.88 -2.32
CA VAL A 159 17.08 -5.77 -1.63
C VAL A 159 16.94 -4.61 -2.61
N TYR A 160 15.71 -4.17 -2.82
CA TYR A 160 15.40 -2.96 -3.56
C TYR A 160 14.86 -1.90 -2.62
N TYR A 161 14.99 -0.63 -3.00
CA TYR A 161 14.34 0.46 -2.32
C TYR A 161 13.81 1.52 -3.28
N ILE A 162 12.79 2.24 -2.86
CA ILE A 162 12.26 3.44 -3.52
C ILE A 162 12.21 4.57 -2.50
N THR A 163 12.35 5.83 -2.92
CA THR A 163 12.31 6.98 -2.01
C THR A 163 11.21 7.96 -2.40
N LEU A 164 10.85 8.85 -1.46
CA LEU A 164 9.94 9.96 -1.73
C LEU A 164 10.44 10.93 -2.82
N ASN A 165 11.76 11.05 -3.01
CA ASN A 165 12.35 12.02 -3.94
C ASN A 165 12.73 11.40 -5.29
N ASP A 166 12.78 10.07 -5.36
CA ASP A 166 13.12 9.29 -6.54
C ASP A 166 12.15 8.12 -6.63
N THR A 167 11.18 8.23 -7.55
CA THR A 167 10.09 7.27 -7.76
C THR A 167 10.51 6.09 -8.62
N GLU A 168 11.83 5.86 -8.73
CA GLU A 168 12.39 4.68 -9.35
C GLU A 168 12.95 3.72 -8.29
N TRP A 169 12.50 2.46 -8.34
CA TRP A 169 13.12 1.40 -7.57
C TRP A 169 14.61 1.25 -7.94
N GLN A 170 15.46 1.25 -6.92
CA GLN A 170 16.91 1.07 -6.99
C GLN A 170 17.31 -0.20 -6.23
N ILE A 171 18.39 -0.86 -6.66
CA ILE A 171 18.95 -2.02 -5.94
C ILE A 171 19.96 -1.55 -4.88
N GLU A 172 19.92 -2.13 -3.68
CA GLU A 172 20.91 -1.90 -2.61
C GLU A 172 21.72 -3.18 -2.35
N ILE A 173 22.85 -3.30 -3.05
CA ILE A 173 23.72 -4.48 -3.02
C ILE A 173 24.35 -4.64 -1.62
N GLY A 174 24.30 -5.85 -1.06
CA GLY A 174 24.87 -6.17 0.26
C GLY A 174 24.06 -5.65 1.44
N LYS A 175 22.92 -5.00 1.21
CA LYS A 175 22.02 -4.56 2.27
C LYS A 175 21.43 -5.77 2.99
N ASP A 176 21.62 -5.82 4.30
CA ASP A 176 21.17 -6.93 5.14
C ASP A 176 20.21 -6.38 6.20
N ILE A 177 18.93 -6.25 5.84
CA ILE A 177 17.90 -5.66 6.72
C ILE A 177 17.67 -6.55 7.95
N GLU A 178 17.74 -7.87 7.80
CA GLU A 178 17.56 -8.80 8.93
C GLU A 178 18.71 -8.67 9.94
N PHE A 179 19.96 -8.49 9.50
CA PHE A 179 21.08 -8.15 10.39
C PHE A 179 20.86 -6.80 11.09
N GLU A 180 20.46 -5.76 10.34
CA GLU A 180 20.27 -4.44 10.91
C GLU A 180 19.10 -4.37 11.90
N LEU A 181 18.04 -5.16 11.68
CA LEU A 181 16.94 -5.35 12.63
C LEU A 181 17.39 -6.07 13.91
N ALA A 182 18.38 -6.96 13.82
CA ALA A 182 18.95 -7.61 14.99
C ALA A 182 19.80 -6.63 15.84
N GLU A 183 20.44 -5.65 15.21
CA GLU A 183 21.17 -4.57 15.90
C GLU A 183 20.23 -3.50 16.47
N ASP A 184 19.21 -3.10 15.71
CA ASP A 184 18.25 -2.07 16.04
C ASP A 184 16.83 -2.46 15.56
N PRO A 185 16.02 -3.09 16.44
CA PRO A 185 14.69 -3.58 16.08
C PRO A 185 13.71 -2.48 15.62
N ASP A 186 13.94 -1.23 16.04
CA ASP A 186 13.05 -0.10 15.75
C ASP A 186 13.46 0.66 14.47
N LYS A 187 14.54 0.22 13.81
CA LYS A 187 15.10 0.88 12.61
C LYS A 187 14.19 0.81 11.39
N TYR A 188 13.36 -0.22 11.31
CA TYR A 188 12.44 -0.47 10.21
C TYR A 188 11.07 -0.86 10.72
N ILE A 189 10.04 -0.41 10.01
CA ILE A 189 8.66 -0.86 10.22
C ILE A 189 8.38 -1.90 9.14
N GLU A 190 8.15 -3.16 9.52
CA GLU A 190 7.67 -4.16 8.56
C GLU A 190 6.25 -3.78 8.13
N ILE A 191 6.04 -3.66 6.81
CA ILE A 191 4.75 -3.30 6.22
C ILE A 191 4.30 -4.43 5.30
N THR A 192 3.00 -4.50 5.03
CA THR A 192 2.43 -5.46 4.09
C THR A 192 2.75 -5.06 2.64
N ARG A 193 2.65 -6.02 1.71
CA ARG A 193 2.74 -5.72 0.26
C ARG A 193 1.74 -4.66 -0.17
N GLU A 194 0.49 -4.76 0.29
CA GLU A 194 -0.57 -3.80 -0.07
C GLU A 194 -0.26 -2.40 0.47
N GLU A 195 0.35 -2.28 1.65
CA GLU A 195 0.82 -1.00 2.20
C GLU A 195 1.95 -0.43 1.35
N ALA A 196 2.94 -1.25 0.99
CA ALA A 196 4.04 -0.83 0.12
C ALA A 196 3.55 -0.35 -1.26
N GLU A 197 2.63 -1.10 -1.89
CA GLU A 197 1.95 -0.72 -3.13
C GLU A 197 1.24 0.62 -2.96
N THR A 198 0.49 0.79 -1.88
CA THR A 198 -0.24 2.03 -1.57
C THR A 198 0.71 3.23 -1.47
N PHE A 199 1.84 3.08 -0.80
CA PHE A 199 2.82 4.15 -0.73
C PHE A 199 3.47 4.44 -2.08
N GLU A 200 3.80 3.43 -2.88
CA GLU A 200 4.33 3.65 -4.22
C GLU A 200 3.32 4.43 -5.07
N GLU A 201 2.04 4.04 -5.08
CA GLU A 201 0.98 4.77 -5.79
C GLU A 201 0.88 6.22 -5.33
N PHE A 202 1.05 6.46 -4.03
CA PHE A 202 1.07 7.78 -3.45
C PHE A 202 2.31 8.58 -3.88
N PHE A 203 3.51 7.99 -3.82
CA PHE A 203 4.78 8.62 -4.20
C PHE A 203 4.83 8.94 -5.69
N MET A 204 4.18 8.12 -6.53
CA MET A 204 4.13 8.26 -7.98
C MET A 204 3.21 9.37 -8.47
N GLN A 205 2.34 9.91 -7.62
CA GLN A 205 1.58 11.09 -8.00
C GLN A 205 2.57 12.26 -8.10
N ASP A 206 2.45 13.13 -9.11
CA ASP A 206 3.25 14.36 -9.20
C ASP A 206 2.84 15.29 -8.05
N LEU A 207 3.41 15.02 -6.88
CA LEU A 207 3.17 15.75 -5.67
C LEU A 207 4.04 17.00 -5.75
N ASN A 208 3.45 18.13 -6.14
CA ASN A 208 3.96 19.46 -5.78
C ASN A 208 3.83 19.73 -4.26
N ILE A 209 3.98 18.69 -3.44
CA ILE A 209 4.03 18.78 -2.00
C ILE A 209 5.50 19.02 -1.65
N TRP A 210 5.81 20.22 -1.16
CA TRP A 210 7.09 20.45 -0.50
C TRP A 210 7.07 19.65 0.80
N TYR A 211 7.50 18.38 0.75
CA TYR A 211 7.60 17.53 1.92
C TYR A 211 8.64 18.13 2.87
N THR A 212 8.16 18.90 3.84
CA THR A 212 8.94 19.27 5.00
C THR A 212 9.30 17.99 5.78
N SER A 213 10.31 18.08 6.64
CA SER A 213 10.66 16.96 7.51
C SER A 213 9.48 16.54 8.41
N SER A 214 8.63 17.48 8.82
CA SER A 214 7.49 17.22 9.70
C SER A 214 6.34 16.48 8.99
N ILE A 215 6.05 16.78 7.72
CA ILE A 215 5.05 16.02 6.95
C ILE A 215 5.52 14.58 6.75
N ARG A 216 6.80 14.37 6.43
CA ARG A 216 7.39 13.03 6.31
C ARG A 216 7.34 12.25 7.61
N GLN A 217 7.62 12.93 8.73
CA GLN A 217 7.46 12.36 10.06
C GLN A 217 6.00 11.98 10.34
N ALA A 218 5.04 12.80 9.93
CA ALA A 218 3.61 12.51 10.10
C ALA A 218 3.14 11.31 9.27
N VAL A 219 3.60 11.19 8.02
CA VAL A 219 3.34 10.01 7.17
C VAL A 219 3.94 8.75 7.80
N THR A 220 5.18 8.83 8.27
CA THR A 220 5.84 7.74 9.02
C THR A 220 5.02 7.34 10.24
N TYR A 221 4.56 8.32 11.02
CA TYR A 221 3.79 8.09 12.23
C TYR A 221 2.43 7.44 11.90
N ALA A 222 1.73 7.94 10.88
CA ALA A 222 0.51 7.32 10.37
C ALA A 222 0.75 5.88 9.90
N THR A 223 1.87 5.61 9.22
CA THR A 223 2.26 4.28 8.75
C THR A 223 2.38 3.31 9.91
N PHE A 224 3.11 3.70 10.95
CA PHE A 224 3.31 2.89 12.14
C PHE A 224 1.97 2.56 12.83
N TYR A 225 1.16 3.59 13.09
CA TYR A 225 -0.07 3.44 13.88
C TYR A 225 -1.23 2.82 13.10
N TYR A 226 -1.26 2.96 11.77
CA TYR A 226 -2.28 2.36 10.93
C TYR A 226 -1.87 1.00 10.35
N HIS A 227 -0.69 0.50 10.71
CA HIS A 227 -0.21 -0.78 10.23
C HIS A 227 -1.20 -1.91 10.53
N GLY A 228 -1.50 -2.70 9.51
CA GLY A 228 -2.42 -3.85 9.60
C GLY A 228 -3.90 -3.46 9.73
N MET A 229 -4.24 -2.17 9.85
CA MET A 229 -5.62 -1.71 9.81
C MET A 229 -6.15 -1.76 8.38
N LYS A 230 -7.41 -2.21 8.23
CA LYS A 230 -8.06 -2.35 6.93
C LYS A 230 -9.32 -1.49 6.82
N ARG A 231 -9.62 -1.05 5.60
CA ARG A 231 -10.89 -0.43 5.26
C ARG A 231 -12.03 -1.45 5.32
N LYS A 232 -13.19 -1.02 5.80
CA LYS A 232 -14.32 -1.91 6.15
C LYS A 232 -14.87 -2.70 4.96
N ILE A 233 -14.94 -2.08 3.78
CA ILE A 233 -15.58 -2.67 2.58
C ILE A 233 -14.50 -3.21 1.65
N SER A 234 -13.63 -2.33 1.16
CA SER A 234 -12.60 -2.68 0.18
C SER A 234 -11.50 -3.62 0.71
N GLY A 235 -11.31 -3.71 2.03
CA GLY A 235 -10.24 -4.49 2.65
C GLY A 235 -8.83 -3.91 2.45
N LYS A 236 -8.70 -2.78 1.74
CA LYS A 236 -7.42 -2.10 1.50
C LYS A 236 -6.78 -1.58 2.79
N PRO A 237 -5.46 -1.38 2.84
CA PRO A 237 -4.80 -0.77 3.98
C PRO A 237 -5.39 0.59 4.35
N TYR A 238 -5.61 0.85 5.64
CA TYR A 238 -6.18 2.12 6.10
C TYR A 238 -5.31 3.32 5.73
N ILE A 239 -3.98 3.13 5.66
CA ILE A 239 -3.04 4.19 5.26
C ILE A 239 -3.37 4.78 3.87
N SER A 240 -3.97 4.01 2.95
CA SER A 240 -4.40 4.51 1.64
C SER A 240 -5.37 5.69 1.74
N HIS A 241 -6.31 5.62 2.67
CA HIS A 241 -7.27 6.69 2.93
C HIS A 241 -6.61 7.92 3.56
N ALA A 242 -5.68 7.71 4.50
CA ALA A 242 -4.93 8.80 5.13
C ALA A 242 -4.06 9.56 4.11
N LEU A 243 -3.41 8.83 3.20
CA LEU A 243 -2.60 9.40 2.12
C LEU A 243 -3.45 10.10 1.06
N GLU A 244 -4.58 9.53 0.64
CA GLU A 244 -5.52 10.20 -0.27
C GLU A 244 -6.09 11.48 0.37
N THR A 245 -6.37 11.46 1.67
CA THR A 245 -6.80 12.65 2.43
C THR A 245 -5.71 13.73 2.45
N LEU A 246 -4.45 13.34 2.66
CA LEU A 246 -3.30 14.25 2.59
C LEU A 246 -3.16 14.86 1.19
N LEU A 247 -3.27 14.05 0.15
CA LEU A 247 -3.21 14.51 -1.24
C LEU A 247 -4.28 15.57 -1.53
N ILE A 248 -5.54 15.27 -1.21
CA ILE A 248 -6.65 16.21 -1.46
C ILE A 248 -6.40 17.50 -0.66
N THR A 249 -5.95 17.38 0.60
CA THR A 249 -5.65 18.55 1.44
C THR A 249 -4.53 19.41 0.87
N SER A 250 -3.49 18.80 0.31
CA SER A 250 -2.38 19.51 -0.34
C SER A 250 -2.79 20.30 -1.58
N SER A 251 -3.88 19.91 -2.24
CA SER A 251 -4.44 20.66 -3.37
C SER A 251 -5.23 21.90 -2.93
N LEU A 252 -5.55 22.01 -1.63
CA LEU A 252 -6.39 23.07 -1.05
C LEU A 252 -5.60 24.06 -0.19
N THR A 253 -4.45 23.64 0.37
CA THR A 253 -3.64 24.48 1.25
C THR A 253 -2.19 24.02 1.30
N SER A 254 -1.29 24.95 1.59
CA SER A 254 0.11 24.70 1.94
C SER A 254 0.37 24.82 3.45
N GLU A 255 -0.67 25.00 4.28
CA GLU A 255 -0.51 25.10 5.75
C GLU A 255 -0.09 23.74 6.32
N GLU A 256 1.15 23.63 6.76
CA GLU A 256 1.76 22.40 7.23
C GLU A 256 0.98 21.75 8.38
N SER A 257 0.46 22.55 9.32
CA SER A 257 -0.35 22.03 10.44
C SER A 257 -1.62 21.32 9.95
N VAL A 258 -2.22 21.80 8.86
CA VAL A 258 -3.43 21.22 8.26
C VAL A 258 -3.09 19.94 7.50
N LEU A 259 -1.96 19.93 6.77
CA LEU A 259 -1.47 18.75 6.08
C LEU A 259 -1.14 17.61 7.05
N ILE A 260 -0.38 17.88 8.10
CA ILE A 260 -0.08 16.91 9.16
C ILE A 260 -1.36 16.41 9.84
N THR A 261 -2.28 17.32 10.19
CA THR A 261 -3.56 16.92 10.79
C THR A 261 -4.35 16.02 9.84
N SER A 262 -4.31 16.29 8.53
CA SER A 262 -5.07 15.52 7.54
C SER A 262 -4.62 14.07 7.41
N VAL A 263 -3.31 13.78 7.48
CA VAL A 263 -2.81 12.39 7.45
C VAL A 263 -3.03 11.68 8.79
N LEU A 264 -3.05 12.41 9.90
CA LEU A 264 -3.28 11.88 11.26
C LEU A 264 -4.75 11.91 11.71
N HIS A 265 -5.69 12.31 10.85
CA HIS A 265 -7.05 12.66 11.25
C HIS A 265 -7.79 11.53 11.99
N GLY A 266 -7.47 10.27 11.67
CA GLY A 266 -8.07 9.08 12.29
C GLY A 266 -7.25 8.49 13.42
N LEU A 267 -6.16 9.15 13.85
CA LEU A 267 -5.17 8.57 14.77
C LEU A 267 -5.79 8.29 16.15
N ILE A 268 -6.29 9.33 16.81
CA ILE A 268 -6.85 9.21 18.17
C ILE A 268 -8.07 8.27 18.19
N LYS A 269 -8.90 8.31 17.15
CA LYS A 269 -10.12 7.51 17.08
C LYS A 269 -9.85 6.02 16.89
N ASN A 270 -8.92 5.68 16.01
CA ASN A 270 -8.73 4.29 15.59
C ASN A 270 -7.57 3.59 16.33
N THR A 271 -6.81 4.31 17.15
CA THR A 271 -5.62 3.80 17.83
C THR A 271 -5.61 4.22 19.30
N ARG A 272 -4.59 3.83 20.06
CA ARG A 272 -4.44 4.19 21.49
C ARG A 272 -3.49 5.37 21.71
N THR A 273 -3.22 6.17 20.68
CA THR A 273 -2.30 7.30 20.78
C THR A 273 -2.84 8.41 21.68
N ASP A 274 -1.99 8.94 22.55
CA ASP A 274 -2.32 10.09 23.40
C ASP A 274 -2.10 11.41 22.64
N ILE A 275 -3.03 12.36 22.80
CA ILE A 275 -2.91 13.71 22.24
C ILE A 275 -1.68 14.46 22.79
N ILE A 276 -1.21 14.11 24.00
CA ILE A 276 0.03 14.65 24.59
C ILE A 276 1.25 14.23 23.74
N GLU A 277 1.24 12.99 23.24
CA GLU A 277 2.30 12.47 22.38
C GLU A 277 2.30 13.19 21.02
N VAL A 278 1.12 13.38 20.41
CA VAL A 278 0.97 14.16 19.19
C VAL A 278 1.52 15.58 19.37
N LYS A 279 1.19 16.24 20.49
CA LYS A 279 1.69 17.59 20.80
C LYS A 279 3.22 17.62 20.86
N LYS A 280 3.84 16.57 21.41
CA LYS A 280 5.31 16.45 21.52
C LYS A 280 5.98 16.34 20.14
N TYR A 281 5.41 15.56 19.21
CA TYR A 281 6.01 15.32 17.90
C TYR A 281 5.63 16.38 16.85
N PHE A 282 4.40 16.90 16.89
CA PHE A 282 3.83 17.72 15.81
C PHE A 282 3.36 19.11 16.26
N GLY A 283 3.54 19.44 17.54
CA GLY A 283 3.22 20.74 18.10
C GLY A 283 1.75 20.92 18.52
N LEU A 284 1.50 22.07 19.17
CA LEU A 284 0.21 22.35 19.81
C LEU A 284 -0.94 22.51 18.81
N ASP A 285 -0.70 23.08 17.65
CA ASP A 285 -1.77 23.36 16.68
C ASP A 285 -2.31 22.06 16.06
N VAL A 286 -1.44 21.12 15.70
CA VAL A 286 -1.85 19.78 15.24
C VAL A 286 -2.64 19.06 16.33
N ALA A 287 -2.14 19.06 17.56
CA ALA A 287 -2.84 18.44 18.69
C ALA A 287 -4.23 19.05 18.94
N LYS A 288 -4.36 20.38 18.89
CA LYS A 288 -5.66 21.05 19.03
C LYS A 288 -6.62 20.66 17.91
N ARG A 289 -6.15 20.59 16.66
CA ARG A 289 -6.98 20.22 15.51
C ARG A 289 -7.43 18.75 15.59
N LEU A 290 -6.54 17.82 15.93
CA LEU A 290 -6.90 16.41 16.12
C LEU A 290 -7.89 16.21 17.27
N LEU A 291 -7.69 16.92 18.38
CA LEU A 291 -8.63 16.88 19.50
C LEU A 291 -10.01 17.40 19.07
N TYR A 292 -10.05 18.51 18.32
CA TYR A 292 -11.29 19.07 17.79
C TYR A 292 -12.01 18.06 16.87
N LEU A 293 -11.30 17.44 15.92
CA LEU A 293 -11.84 16.42 15.02
C LEU A 293 -12.37 15.20 15.79
N THR A 294 -11.63 14.73 16.78
CA THR A 294 -12.04 13.60 17.63
C THR A 294 -13.34 13.94 18.38
N GLN A 295 -13.38 15.13 19.01
CA GLN A 295 -14.57 15.60 19.72
C GLN A 295 -15.79 15.80 18.83
N MET A 296 -15.61 16.08 17.53
CA MET A 296 -16.75 16.11 16.59
C MET A 296 -17.42 14.73 16.49
N GLU A 297 -16.64 13.66 16.62
CA GLU A 297 -17.06 12.28 16.37
C GLU A 297 -17.36 11.46 17.64
N ASP A 298 -17.10 11.99 18.85
CA ASP A 298 -17.18 11.28 20.16
C ASP A 298 -18.51 10.55 20.44
N ASN A 299 -19.62 10.93 19.79
CA ASN A 299 -20.95 10.34 20.00
C ASN A 299 -21.38 9.34 18.90
N LEU A 300 -20.51 8.99 17.95
CA LEU A 300 -20.87 8.12 16.82
C LEU A 300 -20.98 6.62 17.16
N ASN A 301 -20.53 6.18 18.35
CA ASN A 301 -20.49 4.75 18.72
C ASN A 301 -21.79 4.21 19.33
N ASN A 302 -22.81 5.05 19.56
CA ASN A 302 -24.11 4.62 20.05
C ASN A 302 -25.11 4.53 18.87
N ASP A 303 -25.41 3.32 18.40
CA ASP A 303 -26.32 3.07 17.26
C ASP A 303 -27.72 3.68 17.41
N LYS A 304 -28.15 3.99 18.65
CA LYS A 304 -29.44 4.62 18.94
C LYS A 304 -29.47 6.13 18.68
N GLU A 305 -28.33 6.79 18.44
CA GLU A 305 -28.20 8.26 18.33
C GLU A 305 -27.48 8.75 17.06
N CYS A 306 -27.35 7.92 16.03
CA CYS A 306 -26.60 8.26 14.80
C CYS A 306 -27.02 9.60 14.17
N SER A 307 -28.31 9.94 14.19
CA SER A 307 -28.83 11.23 13.70
C SER A 307 -28.39 12.42 14.55
N GLU A 308 -28.38 12.27 15.88
CA GLU A 308 -28.01 13.35 16.80
C GLU A 308 -26.49 13.57 16.81
N ALA A 309 -25.71 12.50 16.73
CA ALA A 309 -24.26 12.58 16.54
C ALA A 309 -23.89 13.30 15.23
N LYS A 310 -24.59 12.99 14.12
CA LYS A 310 -24.41 13.70 12.85
C LYS A 310 -24.80 15.19 12.95
N LYS A 311 -25.86 15.56 13.67
CA LYS A 311 -26.19 16.97 13.91
C LYS A 311 -25.11 17.70 14.72
N ASN A 312 -24.51 17.05 15.72
CA ASN A 312 -23.42 17.63 16.49
C ASN A 312 -22.17 17.90 15.62
N ILE A 313 -21.83 16.98 14.72
CA ILE A 313 -20.78 17.19 13.71
C ILE A 313 -21.09 18.43 12.87
N LEU A 314 -22.31 18.54 12.37
CA LEU A 314 -22.75 19.67 11.55
C LEU A 314 -22.68 21.01 12.33
N TYR A 315 -23.14 21.03 13.58
CA TYR A 315 -23.09 22.22 14.45
C TYR A 315 -21.66 22.68 14.73
N LYS A 316 -20.74 21.74 15.00
CA LYS A 316 -19.32 22.06 15.17
C LYS A 316 -18.72 22.56 13.84
N LEU A 317 -19.08 21.94 12.72
CA LEU A 317 -18.60 22.33 11.39
C LEU A 317 -19.01 23.76 11.01
N ASP A 318 -20.18 24.25 11.46
CA ASP A 318 -20.61 25.64 11.24
C ASP A 318 -19.59 26.67 11.79
N ASN A 319 -18.93 26.33 12.90
CA ASN A 319 -17.98 27.21 13.60
C ASN A 319 -16.50 26.80 13.40
N ALA A 320 -16.26 25.81 12.54
CA ALA A 320 -14.92 25.27 12.34
C ALA A 320 -14.04 26.23 11.52
N SER A 321 -12.74 26.27 11.85
CA SER A 321 -11.75 27.01 11.04
C SER A 321 -11.67 26.46 9.61
N ILE A 322 -11.22 27.30 8.67
CA ILE A 322 -11.03 26.90 7.27
C ILE A 322 -10.14 25.65 7.14
N GLY A 323 -9.08 25.53 7.94
CA GLY A 323 -8.20 24.35 7.95
C GLY A 323 -8.93 23.06 8.37
N ILE A 324 -9.84 23.13 9.35
CA ILE A 324 -10.67 21.98 9.73
C ILE A 324 -11.65 21.62 8.60
N LYS A 325 -12.27 22.62 7.97
CA LYS A 325 -13.19 22.40 6.84
C LYS A 325 -12.50 21.78 5.64
N ILE A 326 -11.26 22.18 5.36
CA ILE A 326 -10.40 21.54 4.35
C ILE A 326 -10.19 20.06 4.68
N ILE A 327 -9.81 19.74 5.92
CA ILE A 327 -9.60 18.34 6.35
C ILE A 327 -10.89 17.53 6.22
N ILE A 328 -12.03 18.08 6.62
CA ILE A 328 -13.34 17.41 6.51
C ILE A 328 -13.70 17.18 5.04
N LEU A 329 -13.53 18.17 4.17
CA LEU A 329 -13.76 17.99 2.73
C LEU A 329 -12.88 16.87 2.17
N SER A 330 -11.59 16.87 2.48
CA SER A 330 -10.65 15.86 2.01
C SER A 330 -11.00 14.45 2.50
N ASN A 331 -11.34 14.32 3.78
CA ASN A 331 -11.73 13.06 4.40
C ASN A 331 -13.03 12.50 3.79
N GLU A 332 -14.07 13.33 3.68
CA GLU A 332 -15.36 12.93 3.11
C GLU A 332 -15.27 12.63 1.61
N LEU A 333 -14.45 13.38 0.87
CA LEU A 333 -14.19 13.08 -0.54
C LEU A 333 -13.46 11.74 -0.71
N SER A 334 -12.43 11.47 0.09
CA SER A 334 -11.73 10.18 0.05
C SER A 334 -12.68 9.00 0.36
N LYS A 335 -13.57 9.16 1.35
CA LYS A 335 -14.62 8.16 1.66
C LYS A 335 -15.60 7.95 0.50
N LEU A 336 -16.06 9.03 -0.15
CA LEU A 336 -16.99 8.90 -1.28
C LEU A 336 -16.33 8.31 -2.53
N ARG A 337 -15.05 8.62 -2.79
CA ARG A 337 -14.29 7.94 -3.86
C ARG A 337 -14.15 6.45 -3.61
N GLU A 338 -13.92 6.04 -2.37
CA GLU A 338 -13.93 4.62 -1.99
C GLU A 338 -15.31 4.00 -2.22
N THR A 339 -16.36 4.69 -1.78
CA THR A 339 -17.76 4.25 -1.96
C THR A 339 -18.11 4.09 -3.44
N ASP A 340 -17.69 5.01 -4.32
CA ASP A 340 -17.89 4.91 -5.78
C ASP A 340 -17.23 3.66 -6.36
N ARG A 341 -15.97 3.42 -6.02
CA ARG A 341 -15.23 2.23 -6.46
C ARG A 341 -15.91 0.94 -6.01
N ASP A 342 -16.32 0.88 -4.75
CA ASP A 342 -16.99 -0.30 -4.18
C ASP A 342 -18.41 -0.47 -4.75
N PHE A 343 -19.09 0.62 -5.10
CA PHE A 343 -20.41 0.57 -5.75
C PHE A 343 -20.37 -0.16 -7.09
N GLN A 344 -19.22 -0.17 -7.80
CA GLN A 344 -19.08 -0.94 -9.03
C GLN A 344 -19.24 -2.44 -8.81
N ILE A 345 -18.86 -2.93 -7.64
CA ILE A 345 -18.91 -4.34 -7.24
C ILE A 345 -20.23 -4.67 -6.55
N TYR A 346 -20.59 -3.89 -5.51
CA TYR A 346 -21.70 -4.18 -4.61
C TYR A 346 -23.03 -3.52 -5.01
N LYS A 347 -23.03 -2.51 -5.90
CA LYS A 347 -24.21 -1.70 -6.23
C LYS A 347 -24.93 -1.23 -4.96
N ASP A 348 -26.27 -1.21 -4.94
CA ASP A 348 -27.03 -0.74 -3.77
C ASP A 348 -26.88 -1.64 -2.51
N SER A 349 -26.33 -2.85 -2.62
CA SER A 349 -26.07 -3.67 -1.43
C SER A 349 -24.94 -3.11 -0.54
N ILE A 350 -24.15 -2.15 -1.05
CA ILE A 350 -23.07 -1.50 -0.30
C ILE A 350 -23.57 -0.86 1.01
N TRP A 351 -24.82 -0.35 1.03
CA TRP A 351 -25.37 0.33 2.20
C TRP A 351 -25.51 -0.58 3.41
N GLN A 352 -25.58 -1.90 3.21
CA GLN A 352 -25.64 -2.89 4.29
C GLN A 352 -24.32 -3.05 5.05
N HIS A 353 -23.21 -2.53 4.51
CA HIS A 353 -21.91 -2.55 5.18
C HIS A 353 -21.68 -1.37 6.13
N PHE A 354 -22.60 -0.40 6.16
CA PHE A 354 -22.54 0.75 7.06
C PHE A 354 -23.47 0.56 8.26
N SER A 355 -23.12 1.16 9.40
CA SER A 355 -24.00 1.18 10.58
C SER A 355 -25.34 1.86 10.29
N GLU A 356 -25.32 2.92 9.45
CA GLU A 356 -26.53 3.49 8.88
C GLU A 356 -26.78 2.90 7.50
N THR A 357 -27.86 2.14 7.33
CA THR A 357 -28.19 1.46 6.08
C THR A 357 -29.10 2.28 5.16
N ASP A 358 -29.71 3.36 5.68
CA ASP A 358 -30.59 4.23 4.88
C ASP A 358 -29.79 5.22 4.03
N LYS A 359 -29.76 4.97 2.72
CA LYS A 359 -29.20 5.82 1.67
C LYS A 359 -29.66 7.29 1.77
N LYS A 360 -30.91 7.55 2.15
CA LYS A 360 -31.44 8.93 2.26
C LYS A 360 -30.77 9.71 3.40
N LYS A 361 -30.39 9.03 4.49
CA LYS A 361 -29.68 9.67 5.61
C LYS A 361 -28.20 9.91 5.30
N HIS A 362 -27.58 9.05 4.48
CA HIS A 362 -26.26 9.34 3.90
C HIS A 362 -26.34 10.60 3.02
N ARG A 363 -27.32 10.64 2.11
CA ARG A 363 -27.57 11.82 1.26
C ARG A 363 -27.71 13.11 2.08
N TRP A 364 -28.65 13.12 3.04
CA TRP A 364 -28.90 14.29 3.89
C TRP A 364 -27.62 14.76 4.60
N TYR A 365 -26.87 13.83 5.18
CA TYR A 365 -25.63 14.16 5.88
C TYR A 365 -24.60 14.79 4.93
N HIS A 366 -24.33 14.16 3.79
CA HIS A 366 -23.33 14.66 2.85
C HIS A 366 -23.75 16.01 2.22
N GLU A 367 -25.03 16.23 1.95
CA GLU A 367 -25.57 17.52 1.48
C GLU A 367 -25.41 18.62 2.54
N GLU A 368 -25.70 18.31 3.81
CA GLU A 368 -25.53 19.27 4.91
C GLU A 368 -24.06 19.59 5.21
N VAL A 369 -23.15 18.63 5.03
CA VAL A 369 -21.70 18.86 5.06
C VAL A 369 -21.31 19.76 3.90
N LEU A 370 -21.72 19.44 2.66
CA LEU A 370 -21.41 20.21 1.46
C LEU A 370 -21.85 21.68 1.60
N ARG A 371 -23.03 21.93 2.19
CA ARG A 371 -23.54 23.29 2.45
C ARG A 371 -22.64 24.09 3.39
N ARG A 372 -22.08 23.46 4.43
CA ARG A 372 -21.18 24.10 5.41
C ARG A 372 -19.76 24.33 4.89
N LEU A 373 -19.42 23.61 3.83
CA LEU A 373 -18.14 23.73 3.13
C LEU A 373 -18.21 24.70 1.93
N TYR A 374 -19.31 25.45 1.75
CA TYR A 374 -19.54 26.31 0.57
C TYR A 374 -18.44 27.34 0.28
N GLU A 375 -17.68 27.76 1.29
CA GLU A 375 -16.52 28.64 1.08
C GLU A 375 -15.41 27.99 0.25
N LEU A 376 -15.37 26.65 0.19
CA LEU A 376 -14.42 25.86 -0.61
C LEU A 376 -14.94 25.56 -2.03
N ARG A 377 -16.10 26.12 -2.45
CA ARG A 377 -16.78 25.78 -3.71
C ARG A 377 -16.00 26.00 -5.01
N VAL A 378 -14.97 26.84 -4.96
CA VAL A 378 -14.11 27.12 -6.12
C VAL A 378 -13.06 26.03 -6.34
N SER A 379 -12.90 25.12 -5.38
CA SER A 379 -11.95 24.02 -5.47
C SER A 379 -12.51 22.84 -6.27
N ARG A 380 -11.61 22.16 -7.01
CA ARG A 380 -11.96 20.91 -7.70
C ARG A 380 -12.43 19.81 -6.75
N ALA A 381 -11.85 19.75 -5.55
CA ALA A 381 -12.25 18.79 -4.53
C ALA A 381 -13.72 18.97 -4.11
N TYR A 382 -14.18 20.21 -3.93
CA TYR A 382 -15.57 20.48 -3.61
C TYR A 382 -16.51 20.08 -4.75
N GLU A 383 -16.17 20.44 -5.98
CA GLU A 383 -16.95 20.10 -7.16
C GLU A 383 -17.07 18.58 -7.34
N GLU A 384 -15.97 17.85 -7.14
CA GLU A 384 -15.96 16.38 -7.20
C GLU A 384 -16.80 15.76 -6.09
N TYR A 385 -16.67 16.24 -4.85
CA TYR A 385 -17.47 15.77 -3.73
C TYR A 385 -18.96 15.95 -4.00
N GLN A 386 -19.38 17.11 -4.53
CA GLN A 386 -20.75 17.36 -4.95
C GLN A 386 -21.22 16.37 -6.04
N LYS A 387 -20.39 16.11 -7.05
CA LYS A 387 -20.71 15.16 -8.12
C LYS A 387 -20.92 13.74 -7.58
N LEU A 388 -20.06 13.26 -6.69
CA LEU A 388 -20.18 11.91 -6.12
C LEU A 388 -21.44 11.77 -5.24
N ILE A 389 -21.81 12.81 -4.48
CA ILE A 389 -23.10 12.83 -3.76
C ILE A 389 -24.25 12.65 -4.75
N TYR A 390 -24.23 13.37 -5.87
CA TYR A 390 -25.29 13.26 -6.86
C TYR A 390 -25.34 11.85 -7.49
N ILE A 391 -24.21 11.34 -7.96
CA ILE A 391 -24.12 10.02 -8.63
C ILE A 391 -24.63 8.91 -7.71
N HIS A 392 -24.14 8.85 -6.46
CA HIS A 392 -24.42 7.69 -5.60
C HIS A 392 -25.61 7.87 -4.70
N LEU A 393 -25.98 9.09 -4.31
CA LEU A 393 -26.95 9.32 -3.24
C LEU A 393 -28.27 9.94 -3.71
N THR A 394 -28.34 10.50 -4.93
CA THR A 394 -29.57 11.17 -5.43
C THR A 394 -30.39 10.36 -6.45
N ASN A 395 -29.82 9.33 -7.11
CA ASN A 395 -30.50 8.51 -8.13
C ASN A 395 -31.30 9.34 -9.16
N ILE A 396 -30.64 10.15 -10.02
CA ILE A 396 -31.31 10.78 -11.16
C ILE A 396 -31.20 9.96 -12.46
N PHE A 397 -30.48 8.83 -12.44
CA PHE A 397 -30.35 7.92 -13.60
C PHE A 397 -30.60 6.45 -13.24
N ASN A 398 -31.76 6.15 -12.63
CA ASN A 398 -32.37 4.82 -12.66
C ASN A 398 -33.85 4.96 -12.99
#